data_AF-A0A4Q5PKI8-F1
#
_entry.id   AF-A0A4Q5PKI8-F1
#
_cell.length_a   1.000
_cell.length_b   1.000
_cell.length_c   1.000
_cell.angle_alpha   90.00
_cell.angle_beta   90.00
_cell.angle_gamma   90.00
#
_symmetry.space_group_name_H-M   'P 1'
#
loop_
_entity.id
_entity.type
_entity.pdbx_description
1 polymer ?
#
loop_
_entity_poly.entity_id
_entity_poly.type
_entity_poly.pdbx_seq_one_letter_code
_entity_poly.pdbx_strand_id
1 'polypeptide(L)'
;MARQFVYFMQGLTKAYPTRKVLDNVHLSFYPDAKIGVLGVNGAGKSTLLKIMAGLDKEYTGEAWVAQGARVGYLEQEPQLDATLTVRENVMLGVAKQKAILDRYNELAMNYSEETADEMTKLQDEIEAQGLWDLDSKVDQAMDALRCPPDDA
;
A
#
# COMPACT_ATOMS: atom_id res chain seq x y z
N MET A 1 1.53 -15.90 23.69
CA MET A 1 2.32 -15.91 22.45
C MET A 1 3.17 -14.65 22.41
N ALA A 2 4.47 -14.77 22.19
CA ALA A 2 5.34 -13.59 22.03
C ALA A 2 4.84 -12.79 20.83
N ARG A 3 4.58 -11.49 20.99
CA ARG A 3 4.19 -10.64 19.85
C ARG A 3 5.35 -10.61 18.87
N GLN A 4 5.18 -11.24 17.72
CA GLN A 4 6.13 -11.20 16.62
C GLN A 4 6.22 -9.76 16.10
N PHE A 5 7.43 -9.24 15.91
CA PHE A 5 7.63 -7.91 15.35
C PHE A 5 7.08 -7.85 13.93
N VAL A 6 6.41 -6.75 13.55
CA VAL A 6 5.96 -6.52 12.17
C VAL A 6 7.12 -6.11 11.26
N TYR A 7 8.13 -5.46 11.85
CA TYR A 7 9.35 -5.06 11.15
C TYR A 7 10.52 -5.04 12.13
N PHE A 8 11.69 -5.49 11.68
CA PHE A 8 12.90 -5.63 12.48
C PHE A 8 14.10 -5.04 11.76
N MET A 9 15.00 -4.41 12.52
CA MET A 9 16.29 -3.89 12.08
C MET A 9 17.35 -4.15 13.14
N GLN A 10 18.52 -4.63 12.72
CA GLN A 10 19.66 -4.83 13.60
C GLN A 10 20.95 -4.37 12.93
N GLY A 11 21.67 -3.47 13.61
CA GLY A 11 22.97 -2.97 13.16
C GLY A 11 22.92 -2.19 11.85
N LEU A 12 21.75 -1.64 11.50
CA LEU A 12 21.51 -1.08 10.19
C LEU A 12 22.32 0.20 9.97
N THR A 13 23.16 0.20 8.95
CA THR A 13 24.03 1.34 8.62
C THR A 13 23.90 1.64 7.13
N LYS A 14 23.69 2.93 6.82
CA LYS A 14 23.64 3.45 5.45
C LYS A 14 24.61 4.61 5.33
N ALA A 15 25.49 4.52 4.35
CA ALA A 15 26.39 5.59 3.95
C ALA A 15 26.30 5.84 2.44
N TYR A 16 26.34 7.11 2.06
CA TYR A 16 26.61 7.58 0.72
C TYR A 16 28.09 7.99 0.63
N PRO A 17 28.67 8.18 -0.56
CA PRO A 17 30.11 8.43 -0.73
C PRO A 17 30.67 9.56 0.15
N THR A 18 29.87 10.58 0.41
CA THR A 18 30.29 11.78 1.17
C THR A 18 29.84 11.76 2.63
N ARG A 19 29.01 10.80 3.05
CA ARG A 19 28.29 10.89 4.32
C ARG A 19 27.69 9.56 4.79
N LYS A 20 27.88 9.24 6.07
CA LYS A 20 27.05 8.28 6.81
C LYS A 20 25.72 8.92 7.23
N VAL A 21 24.59 8.36 6.80
CA VAL A 21 23.23 8.89 7.07
C VAL A 21 22.50 8.11 8.16
N LEU A 22 22.74 6.80 8.27
CA LEU A 22 22.25 5.94 9.34
C LEU A 22 23.45 5.17 9.89
N ASP A 23 23.54 5.06 11.22
CA ASP A 23 24.68 4.45 11.90
C ASP A 23 24.21 3.48 12.97
N ASN A 24 24.48 2.18 12.76
CA ASN A 24 24.22 1.11 13.72
C ASN A 24 22.81 1.18 14.34
N VAL A 25 21.77 1.30 13.51
CA VAL A 25 20.37 1.42 13.93
C VAL A 25 19.80 0.07 14.31
N HIS A 26 19.19 -0.01 15.49
CA HIS A 26 18.49 -1.19 16.01
C HIS A 26 17.05 -0.81 16.35
N LEU A 27 16.07 -1.33 15.62
CA LEU A 27 14.66 -0.99 15.78
C LEU A 27 13.82 -2.24 15.60
N SER A 28 12.82 -2.40 16.47
CA SER A 28 11.83 -3.45 16.34
C SER A 28 10.45 -2.85 16.52
N PHE A 29 9.59 -3.11 15.56
CA PHE A 29 8.25 -2.55 15.51
C PHE A 29 7.22 -3.63 15.82
N TYR A 30 6.33 -3.36 16.76
CA TYR A 30 5.18 -4.24 17.02
C TYR A 30 4.07 -3.97 16.01
N PRO A 31 3.22 -4.97 15.71
CA PRO A 31 1.95 -4.74 15.04
C PRO A 31 1.16 -3.61 15.73
N ASP A 32 0.43 -2.83 14.93
CA ASP A 32 -0.43 -1.73 15.36
C ASP A 32 0.27 -0.51 16.02
N ALA A 33 1.60 -0.51 16.07
CA ALA A 33 2.36 0.61 16.59
C ALA A 33 2.23 1.84 15.68
N LYS A 34 1.92 3.01 16.27
CA LYS A 34 1.92 4.31 15.59
C LYS A 34 3.19 5.07 15.97
N ILE A 35 4.03 5.36 14.99
CA ILE A 35 5.40 5.83 15.24
C ILE A 35 5.70 7.05 14.38
N GLY A 36 6.08 8.14 15.05
CA GLY A 36 6.59 9.34 14.40
C GLY A 36 8.12 9.32 14.34
N VAL A 37 8.69 9.44 13.14
CA VAL A 37 10.14 9.57 12.96
C VAL A 37 10.49 11.06 12.88
N LEU A 38 11.20 11.56 13.91
CA LEU A 38 11.58 12.96 14.04
C LEU A 38 13.10 13.15 13.88
N GLY A 39 13.50 14.37 13.53
CA GLY A 39 14.91 14.74 13.38
C GLY A 39 15.12 15.86 12.38
N VAL A 40 16.32 16.46 12.39
CA VAL A 40 16.68 17.56 11.47
C VAL A 40 16.70 17.11 10.01
N ASN A 41 16.75 18.07 9.08
CA ASN A 41 16.91 17.77 7.66
C ASN A 41 18.23 17.04 7.42
N GLY A 42 18.16 16.02 6.58
CA GLY A 42 19.28 15.12 6.34
C GLY A 42 19.53 14.09 7.45
N ALA A 43 18.81 14.04 8.57
CA ALA A 43 19.04 13.05 9.64
C ALA A 43 18.79 11.57 9.24
N GLY A 44 18.52 11.28 7.96
CA GLY A 44 18.29 9.93 7.47
C GLY A 44 16.83 9.46 7.51
N LYS A 45 15.87 10.33 7.86
CA LYS A 45 14.43 9.97 7.96
C LYS A 45 13.89 9.33 6.68
N SER A 46 14.01 10.02 5.55
CA SER A 46 13.53 9.52 4.26
C SER A 46 14.29 8.27 3.82
N THR A 47 15.59 8.19 4.12
CA THR A 47 16.42 7.00 3.88
C THR A 47 15.90 5.80 4.69
N LEU A 48 15.62 5.98 5.98
CA LEU A 48 15.07 4.94 6.84
C LEU A 48 13.74 4.42 6.29
N LEU A 49 12.82 5.31 5.92
CA LEU A 49 11.53 4.93 5.36
C LEU A 49 11.66 4.22 4.00
N LYS A 50 12.59 4.65 3.14
CA LYS A 50 12.87 3.97 1.86
C LYS A 50 13.44 2.56 2.05
N ILE A 51 14.31 2.37 3.04
CA ILE A 51 14.81 1.04 3.41
C ILE A 51 13.66 0.18 3.95
N MET A 52 12.81 0.74 4.81
CA MET A 52 11.61 0.04 5.30
C MET A 52 10.66 -0.39 4.18
N ALA A 53 10.49 0.47 3.18
CA ALA A 53 9.71 0.19 1.98
C ALA A 53 10.36 -0.80 1.01
N GLY A 54 11.63 -1.18 1.24
CA GLY A 54 12.41 -2.02 0.33
C GLY A 54 12.87 -1.33 -0.95
N LEU A 55 12.77 0.01 -1.02
CA LEU A 55 13.17 0.82 -2.18
C LEU A 55 14.67 1.12 -2.18
N ASP A 56 15.30 1.22 -1.01
CA ASP A 56 16.75 1.33 -0.86
C ASP A 56 17.27 0.08 -0.15
N LYS A 57 18.05 -0.74 -0.86
CA LYS A 57 18.59 -2.02 -0.37
C LYS A 57 20.09 -1.98 -0.11
N GLU A 58 20.73 -0.86 -0.39
CA GLU A 58 22.19 -0.73 -0.27
C GLU A 58 22.55 -0.26 1.15
N TYR A 59 22.46 -1.15 2.12
CA TYR A 59 22.85 -0.90 3.51
C TYR A 59 23.55 -2.13 4.08
N THR A 60 24.23 -1.97 5.22
CA THR A 60 24.77 -3.10 5.99
C THR A 60 23.90 -3.37 7.22
N GLY A 61 24.00 -4.57 7.78
CA GLY A 61 23.15 -5.02 8.88
C GLY A 61 21.96 -5.83 8.36
N GLU A 62 20.95 -6.00 9.21
CA GLU A 62 19.76 -6.78 8.91
C GLU A 62 18.51 -5.92 8.98
N ALA A 63 17.60 -6.07 8.01
CA ALA A 63 16.26 -5.54 8.11
C ALA A 63 15.28 -6.43 7.35
N TRP A 64 14.13 -6.72 7.97
CA TRP A 64 13.09 -7.54 7.37
C TRP A 64 11.71 -7.17 7.92
N VAL A 65 10.70 -7.45 7.09
CA VAL A 65 9.28 -7.34 7.43
C VAL A 65 8.74 -8.74 7.74
N ALA A 66 7.79 -8.84 8.67
CA ALA A 66 7.15 -10.10 9.02
C ALA A 66 6.54 -10.81 7.79
N GLN A 67 6.59 -12.14 7.78
CA GLN A 67 6.00 -12.93 6.70
C GLN A 67 4.49 -12.65 6.59
N GLY A 68 4.03 -12.40 5.37
CA GLY A 68 2.63 -12.07 5.08
C GLY A 68 2.24 -10.60 5.29
N ALA A 69 3.12 -9.79 5.87
CA ALA A 69 2.88 -8.35 5.96
C ALA A 69 3.12 -7.66 4.61
N ARG A 70 2.34 -6.60 4.36
CA ARG A 70 2.49 -5.74 3.18
C ARG A 70 3.00 -4.38 3.62
N VAL A 71 3.94 -3.82 2.86
CA VAL A 71 4.46 -2.47 3.09
C VAL A 71 3.91 -1.54 2.02
N GLY A 72 3.27 -0.46 2.45
CA GLY A 72 2.88 0.67 1.60
C GLY A 72 3.81 1.84 1.88
N TYR A 73 4.26 2.53 0.82
CA TYR A 73 5.09 3.71 0.92
C TYR A 73 4.45 4.85 0.15
N LEU A 74 4.17 5.94 0.85
CA LEU A 74 3.69 7.19 0.25
C LEU A 74 4.88 8.14 0.15
N GLU A 75 5.20 8.53 -1.08
CA GLU A 75 6.27 9.48 -1.35
C GLU A 75 5.90 10.89 -0.90
N GLN A 76 6.91 11.69 -0.60
CA GLN A 76 6.72 13.10 -0.28
C GLN A 76 6.12 13.88 -1.45
N GLU A 77 6.49 13.49 -2.68
CA GLU A 77 5.91 13.98 -3.93
C GLU A 77 5.28 12.78 -4.65
N PRO A 78 3.99 12.49 -4.39
CA PRO A 78 3.31 11.37 -5.02
C PRO A 78 3.29 11.52 -6.54
N GLN A 79 3.58 10.42 -7.24
CA GLN A 79 3.46 10.36 -8.68
C GLN A 79 2.03 9.92 -9.02
N LEU A 80 1.24 10.84 -9.57
CA LEU A 80 -0.12 10.60 -10.05
C LEU A 80 -0.15 10.66 -11.57
N ASP A 81 -1.11 9.97 -12.18
CA ASP A 81 -1.33 10.06 -13.62
C ASP A 81 -2.12 11.33 -13.94
N ALA A 82 -1.46 12.28 -14.59
CA ALA A 82 -2.05 13.57 -14.97
C ALA A 82 -3.11 13.47 -16.09
N THR A 83 -3.26 12.31 -16.72
CA THR A 83 -4.29 12.05 -17.73
C THR A 83 -5.59 11.53 -17.11
N LEU A 84 -5.55 11.16 -15.84
CA LEU A 84 -6.67 10.65 -15.07
C LEU A 84 -7.22 11.72 -14.14
N THR A 85 -8.52 11.68 -13.92
CA THR A 85 -9.21 12.45 -12.90
C THR A 85 -8.76 12.02 -11.48
N VAL A 86 -9.09 12.83 -10.46
CA VAL A 86 -8.83 12.46 -9.05
C VAL A 86 -9.41 11.09 -8.73
N ARG A 87 -10.69 10.84 -9.07
CA ARG A 87 -11.34 9.56 -8.76
C ARG A 87 -10.65 8.41 -9.46
N GLU A 88 -10.29 8.56 -10.73
CA GLU A 88 -9.59 7.52 -11.48
C GLU A 88 -8.22 7.19 -10.89
N ASN A 89 -7.46 8.19 -10.45
CA ASN A 89 -6.20 7.98 -9.72
C ASN A 89 -6.42 7.18 -8.43
N VAL A 90 -7.47 7.49 -7.66
CA VAL A 90 -7.81 6.76 -6.43
C VAL A 90 -8.24 5.32 -6.75
N MET A 91 -9.01 5.11 -7.81
CA MET A 91 -9.46 3.79 -8.26
C MET A 91 -8.30 2.87 -8.66
N LEU A 92 -7.13 3.40 -9.05
CA LEU A 92 -5.93 2.59 -9.26
C LEU A 92 -5.53 1.80 -8.00
N GLY A 93 -5.77 2.36 -6.80
CA GLY A 93 -5.51 1.70 -5.52
C GLY A 93 -6.38 0.46 -5.27
N VAL A 94 -7.53 0.38 -5.93
CA VAL A 94 -8.50 -0.73 -5.85
C VAL A 94 -8.75 -1.39 -7.21
N ALA A 95 -7.82 -1.25 -8.16
CA ALA A 95 -7.99 -1.73 -9.53
C ALA A 95 -8.28 -3.23 -9.63
N LYS A 96 -7.70 -4.04 -8.73
CA LYS A 96 -7.96 -5.48 -8.69
C LYS A 96 -9.39 -5.80 -8.30
N GLN A 97 -9.90 -5.11 -7.28
CA GLN A 97 -11.28 -5.24 -6.80
C GLN A 97 -12.26 -4.75 -7.86
N LYS A 98 -11.96 -3.62 -8.50
CA LYS A 98 -12.75 -3.08 -9.60
C LYS A 98 -12.83 -4.08 -10.77
N ALA A 99 -11.72 -4.70 -11.15
CA ALA A 99 -11.68 -5.68 -12.24
C ALA A 99 -12.58 -6.90 -11.99
N ILE A 100 -12.73 -7.33 -10.73
CA ILE A 100 -13.64 -8.42 -10.35
C ILE A 100 -15.11 -8.00 -10.61
N LEU A 101 -15.49 -6.80 -10.16
CA LEU A 101 -16.84 -6.26 -10.40
C LEU A 101 -17.11 -6.02 -11.88
N ASP A 102 -16.16 -5.43 -12.60
CA ASP A 102 -16.29 -5.16 -14.03
C ASP A 102 -16.49 -6.47 -14.81
N ARG A 103 -15.73 -7.52 -14.46
CA ARG A 103 -15.89 -8.85 -15.08
C ARG A 103 -17.23 -9.48 -14.75
N TYR A 104 -17.69 -9.38 -13.50
CA TYR A 104 -19.02 -9.85 -13.12
C TYR A 104 -20.11 -9.15 -13.91
N ASN A 105 -20.05 -7.81 -14.01
CA ASN A 105 -21.03 -7.01 -14.74
C ASN A 105 -21.05 -7.35 -16.24
N GLU A 106 -19.89 -7.55 -16.85
CA GLU A 106 -19.76 -7.98 -18.25
C GLU A 106 -20.49 -9.31 -18.50
N LEU A 107 -20.26 -10.30 -17.63
CA LEU A 107 -20.90 -11.61 -17.73
C LEU A 107 -22.40 -11.55 -17.43
N ALA A 108 -22.83 -10.69 -16.49
CA ALA A 108 -24.24 -10.50 -16.17
C ALA A 108 -25.03 -9.90 -17.35
N MET A 109 -24.41 -8.99 -18.11
CA MET A 109 -25.02 -8.41 -19.31
C MET A 109 -25.11 -9.41 -20.48
N ASN A 110 -24.16 -10.35 -20.56
CA ASN A 110 -24.05 -11.32 -21.64
C ASN A 110 -24.16 -12.77 -21.13
N TYR A 111 -25.12 -13.02 -20.24
CA TYR A 111 -25.24 -14.32 -19.57
C TYR A 111 -25.35 -15.49 -20.55
N SER A 112 -24.58 -16.54 -20.29
CA SER A 112 -24.67 -17.83 -20.98
C SER A 112 -24.50 -18.99 -20.00
N GLU A 113 -25.01 -20.17 -20.35
CA GLU A 113 -24.78 -21.38 -19.53
C GLU A 113 -23.28 -21.70 -19.40
N GLU A 114 -22.48 -21.38 -20.43
CA GLU A 114 -21.02 -21.58 -20.41
C GLU A 114 -20.29 -20.68 -19.41
N THR A 115 -20.87 -19.54 -19.04
CA THR A 115 -20.26 -18.55 -18.13
C THR A 115 -20.84 -18.58 -16.72
N ALA A 116 -21.86 -19.42 -16.47
CA ALA A 116 -22.55 -19.51 -15.18
C ALA A 116 -21.61 -19.88 -14.00
N ASP A 117 -20.67 -20.80 -14.24
CA ASP A 117 -19.69 -21.22 -13.23
C ASP A 117 -18.69 -20.11 -12.88
N GLU A 118 -18.28 -19.31 -13.87
CA GLU A 118 -17.39 -18.15 -13.66
C GLU A 118 -18.12 -17.06 -12.88
N MET A 119 -19.35 -16.73 -13.28
CA MET A 119 -20.20 -15.78 -12.58
C MET A 119 -20.41 -16.14 -11.11
N THR A 120 -20.67 -17.42 -10.82
CA THR A 120 -20.85 -17.91 -9.43
C THR A 120 -19.58 -17.68 -8.61
N LYS A 121 -18.40 -17.99 -9.15
CA LYS A 121 -17.12 -17.77 -8.44
C LYS A 121 -16.84 -16.29 -8.19
N LEU A 122 -17.12 -15.44 -9.18
CA LEU A 122 -16.95 -13.99 -9.03
C LEU A 122 -17.91 -13.42 -7.98
N GLN A 123 -19.15 -13.91 -7.94
CA GLN A 123 -20.10 -13.54 -6.91
C GLN A 123 -19.60 -13.90 -5.51
N ASP A 124 -19.12 -15.14 -5.32
CA ASP A 124 -18.53 -15.58 -4.05
C ASP A 124 -17.33 -14.70 -3.65
N GLU A 125 -16.49 -14.31 -4.61
CA GLU A 125 -15.33 -13.44 -4.37
C GLU A 125 -15.76 -12.01 -4.00
N ILE A 126 -16.78 -11.47 -4.68
CA ILE A 126 -17.35 -10.15 -4.40
C ILE A 126 -17.95 -10.13 -2.99
N GLU A 127 -18.69 -11.16 -2.60
CA GLU A 127 -19.28 -11.28 -1.27
C GLU A 127 -18.19 -11.40 -0.19
N ALA A 128 -17.21 -12.28 -0.40
CA ALA A 128 -16.12 -12.50 0.55
C ALA A 128 -15.26 -11.24 0.79
N GLN A 129 -15.08 -10.41 -0.23
CA GLN A 129 -14.32 -9.16 -0.13
C GLN A 129 -15.21 -7.93 0.15
N GLY A 130 -16.54 -8.08 0.14
CA GLY A 130 -17.51 -7.00 0.30
C GLY A 130 -17.35 -5.91 -0.77
N LEU A 131 -17.24 -6.31 -2.05
CA LEU A 131 -16.98 -5.38 -3.17
C LEU A 131 -18.24 -4.68 -3.67
N TRP A 132 -19.45 -5.11 -3.30
CA TRP A 132 -20.68 -4.40 -3.65
C TRP A 132 -20.67 -2.94 -3.18
N ASP A 133 -19.99 -2.67 -2.07
CA ASP A 133 -19.84 -1.33 -1.50
C ASP A 133 -18.53 -0.64 -1.91
N LEU A 134 -17.83 -1.12 -2.95
CA LEU A 134 -16.50 -0.62 -3.30
C LEU A 134 -16.51 0.89 -3.56
N ASP A 135 -17.45 1.38 -4.36
CA ASP A 135 -17.56 2.80 -4.68
C ASP A 135 -17.81 3.65 -3.43
N SER A 136 -18.75 3.25 -2.56
CA SER A 136 -19.02 3.94 -1.29
C SER A 136 -17.80 3.96 -0.36
N LYS A 137 -17.01 2.87 -0.33
CA LYS A 137 -15.76 2.82 0.44
C LYS A 137 -14.70 3.77 -0.14
N VAL A 138 -14.65 3.90 -1.46
CA VAL A 138 -13.75 4.85 -2.14
C VAL A 138 -14.17 6.28 -1.81
N ASP A 139 -15.46 6.60 -1.90
CA ASP A 139 -15.99 7.93 -1.57
C ASP A 139 -15.66 8.32 -0.11
N GLN A 140 -15.91 7.40 0.84
CA GLN A 140 -15.54 7.61 2.25
C GLN A 140 -14.04 7.83 2.46
N ALA A 141 -13.20 7.13 1.72
CA ALA A 141 -11.75 7.30 1.78
C ALA A 141 -11.30 8.65 1.20
N MET A 142 -11.88 9.05 0.06
CA MET A 142 -11.60 10.34 -0.58
C MET A 142 -12.01 11.51 0.32
N ASP A 143 -13.17 11.42 0.97
CA ASP A 143 -13.63 12.39 1.96
C ASP A 143 -12.69 12.48 3.17
N ALA A 144 -12.28 11.33 3.72
CA ALA A 144 -11.37 11.27 4.86
C ALA A 144 -9.99 11.87 4.55
N LEU A 145 -9.52 11.69 3.31
CA LEU A 145 -8.27 12.27 2.81
C LEU A 145 -8.42 13.73 2.36
N ARG A 146 -9.66 14.24 2.29
CA ARG A 146 -10.01 15.57 1.77
C ARG A 146 -9.49 15.76 0.35
N CYS A 147 -9.73 14.76 -0.50
CA CYS A 147 -9.41 14.85 -1.91
C CYS A 147 -10.18 16.01 -2.58
N PRO A 148 -9.64 16.60 -3.67
CA PRO A 148 -10.39 17.51 -4.52
C PRO A 148 -11.62 16.82 -5.16
N PRO A 149 -12.50 17.57 -5.85
CA PRO A 149 -13.61 16.99 -6.61
C PRO A 149 -13.15 15.89 -7.57
N ASP A 150 -14.02 14.91 -7.80
CA ASP A 150 -13.71 13.70 -8.56
C ASP A 150 -13.15 13.95 -9.95
N ASP A 151 -13.63 14.99 -10.63
CA ASP A 151 -13.35 15.37 -12.02
C ASP A 151 -12.17 16.34 -12.20
N ALA A 152 -11.54 16.74 -11.08
CA ALA A 152 -10.42 17.67 -11.06
C ALA A 152 -9.11 17.08 -11.64
#